data_AF-A0A372Q383-F1
#
_entry.id   AF-A0A372Q383-F1
#
_cell.length_a   1.000
_cell.length_b   1.000
_cell.length_c   1.000
_cell.angle_alpha   90.00
_cell.angle_beta   90.00
_cell.angle_gamma   90.00
#
_symmetry.space_group_name_H-M   'P 1'
#
loop_
_entity.id
_entity.type
_entity.pdbx_description
1 polymer ?
#
loop_
_entity_poly.entity_id
_entity_poly.type
_entity_poly.pdbx_seq_one_letter_code
_entity_poly.pdbx_strand_id
1 'polypeptide(L)'
;MQDRHTCEEADAKWRIKKGRTPELYLYEIPEPGERFEYIVVENNSSQRVGDKMEYLEVVRRLDKKIDISYYLKTVVSLCARFINYDERYQPSSEIVLEVLKKLKDGNKVDDNKANDGGMDEDNLNEDEEDENEMDKDEISKIRDALAQKSAEKWIRDISKST
;
A
#
# COMPACT_ATOMS: atom_id res chain seq x y z
N MET A 1 21.97 10.46 -4.74
CA MET A 1 23.06 9.49 -5.01
C MET A 1 24.34 10.17 -5.50
N GLN A 2 24.29 11.02 -6.52
CA GLN A 2 25.49 11.71 -7.05
C GLN A 2 26.30 12.47 -5.99
N ASP A 3 25.66 13.21 -5.09
CA ASP A 3 26.36 14.01 -4.07
C ASP A 3 27.21 13.17 -3.09
N ARG A 4 26.64 12.05 -2.59
CA ARG A 4 27.35 11.08 -1.74
C ARG A 4 28.52 10.43 -2.47
N HIS A 5 28.31 10.03 -3.72
CA HIS A 5 29.37 9.48 -4.57
C HIS A 5 30.51 10.50 -4.72
N THR A 6 30.22 11.75 -5.04
CA THR A 6 31.26 12.77 -5.25
C THR A 6 32.11 13.00 -3.98
N CYS A 7 31.51 12.87 -2.80
CA CYS A 7 32.18 13.00 -1.51
C CYS A 7 33.14 11.82 -1.22
N GLU A 8 32.70 10.57 -1.46
CA GLU A 8 33.53 9.37 -1.31
C GLU A 8 34.75 9.39 -2.25
N GLU A 9 34.59 9.95 -3.45
CA GLU A 9 35.65 10.08 -4.46
C GLU A 9 36.73 11.04 -4.01
N ALA A 10 36.33 12.15 -3.39
CA ALA A 10 37.23 13.15 -2.85
C ALA A 10 38.04 12.59 -1.65
N ASP A 11 37.41 11.84 -0.76
CA ASP A 11 38.10 11.21 0.37
C ASP A 11 39.09 10.14 -0.10
N ALA A 12 38.70 9.29 -1.05
CA ALA A 12 39.58 8.28 -1.63
C ALA A 12 40.82 8.92 -2.28
N LYS A 13 40.63 9.97 -3.10
CA LYS A 13 41.72 10.75 -3.70
C LYS A 13 42.63 11.37 -2.64
N TRP A 14 42.07 11.88 -1.55
CA TRP A 14 42.84 12.46 -0.43
C TRP A 14 43.66 11.39 0.32
N ARG A 15 43.10 10.21 0.58
CA ARG A 15 43.80 9.08 1.22
C ARG A 15 44.97 8.55 0.40
N ILE A 16 44.80 8.42 -0.92
CA ILE A 16 45.87 8.04 -1.85
C ILE A 16 47.03 9.04 -1.77
N LYS A 17 46.74 10.35 -1.78
CA LYS A 17 47.76 11.41 -1.64
C LYS A 17 48.53 11.32 -0.31
N LYS A 18 47.94 10.73 0.73
CA LYS A 18 48.54 10.48 2.04
C LYS A 18 49.27 9.14 2.15
N GLY A 19 49.34 8.34 1.07
CA GLY A 19 49.94 7.01 1.07
C GLY A 19 49.14 5.97 1.86
N ARG A 20 47.85 6.24 2.13
CA ARG A 20 46.93 5.29 2.78
C ARG A 20 46.15 4.54 1.71
N THR A 21 45.83 3.29 2.00
CA THR A 21 44.85 2.55 1.18
C THR A 21 43.50 3.26 1.28
N PRO A 22 42.92 3.70 0.16
CA PRO A 22 41.54 4.18 0.15
C PRO A 22 40.63 3.03 0.58
N GLU A 23 39.57 3.35 1.32
CA GLU A 23 38.50 2.37 1.52
C GLU A 23 37.89 2.04 0.16
N LEU A 24 37.54 0.77 -0.05
CA LEU A 24 36.84 0.35 -1.26
C LEU A 24 35.56 1.16 -1.36
N TYR A 25 35.32 1.71 -2.55
CA TYR A 25 34.11 2.44 -2.83
C TYR A 25 32.90 1.60 -2.43
N LEU A 26 31.97 2.23 -1.72
CA LEU A 26 30.78 1.51 -1.27
C LEU A 26 29.76 1.40 -2.41
N TYR A 27 29.80 2.34 -3.34
CA TYR A 27 28.90 2.45 -4.49
C TYR A 27 29.69 2.41 -5.80
N GLU A 28 29.73 1.25 -6.46
CA GLU A 28 30.18 1.17 -7.85
C GLU A 28 29.05 1.70 -8.75
N ILE A 29 29.37 2.65 -9.62
CA ILE A 29 28.38 3.18 -10.58
C ILE A 29 28.25 2.15 -11.72
N PRO A 30 27.06 1.57 -11.92
CA PRO A 30 26.83 0.63 -13.02
C PRO A 30 26.92 1.35 -14.37
N GLU A 31 27.45 0.65 -15.38
CA GLU A 31 27.53 1.18 -16.73
C GLU A 31 26.13 1.38 -17.35
N PRO A 32 25.97 2.29 -18.32
CA PRO A 32 24.69 2.46 -19.02
C PRO A 32 24.23 1.15 -19.66
N GLY A 33 23.07 0.64 -19.22
CA GLY A 33 22.50 -0.63 -19.69
C GLY A 33 22.88 -1.84 -18.83
N GLU A 34 23.78 -1.68 -17.86
CA GLU A 34 24.09 -2.68 -16.86
C GLU A 34 22.92 -2.82 -15.87
N ARG A 35 22.60 -4.06 -15.51
CA ARG A 35 21.60 -4.37 -14.49
C ARG A 35 22.31 -4.48 -13.14
N PHE A 36 21.75 -3.82 -12.14
CA PHE A 36 22.22 -3.90 -10.76
C PHE A 36 21.11 -4.34 -9.82
N GLU A 37 21.49 -5.00 -8.74
CA GLU A 37 20.58 -5.45 -7.70
C GLU A 37 20.39 -4.35 -6.64
N TYR A 38 19.14 -4.07 -6.30
CA TYR A 38 18.79 -3.12 -5.25
C TYR A 38 17.75 -3.70 -4.31
N ILE A 39 17.72 -3.17 -3.10
CA ILE A 39 16.71 -3.46 -2.09
C ILE A 39 16.22 -2.18 -1.44
N VAL A 40 14.96 -2.21 -1.00
CA VAL A 40 14.32 -1.09 -0.31
C VAL A 40 14.62 -1.23 1.18
N VAL A 41 15.35 -0.26 1.73
CA VAL A 41 15.73 -0.22 3.14
C VAL A 41 14.77 0.64 3.95
N GLU A 42 14.73 0.37 5.26
CA GLU A 42 13.98 1.16 6.21
C GLU A 42 14.62 2.56 6.31
N ASN A 43 13.86 3.59 5.94
CA ASN A 43 14.27 4.97 6.05
C ASN A 43 13.05 5.84 6.36
N ASN A 44 13.08 6.48 7.53
CA ASN A 44 12.00 7.34 8.02
C ASN A 44 12.07 8.77 7.46
N SER A 45 13.13 9.12 6.74
CA SER A 45 13.37 10.50 6.26
C SER A 45 12.71 10.82 4.93
N SER A 46 12.34 9.82 4.10
CA SER A 46 11.69 10.04 2.81
C SER A 46 10.52 9.10 2.61
N GLN A 47 9.48 9.60 1.94
CA GLN A 47 8.33 8.79 1.51
C GLN A 47 8.56 8.17 0.13
N ARG A 48 9.50 8.69 -0.68
CA ARG A 48 9.75 8.21 -2.04
C ARG A 48 10.58 6.92 -1.98
N VAL A 49 10.10 5.86 -2.65
CA VAL A 49 10.77 4.56 -2.66
C VAL A 49 12.20 4.66 -3.21
N GLY A 50 12.42 5.48 -4.25
CA GLY A 50 13.76 5.66 -4.85
C GLY A 50 14.81 6.19 -3.87
N ASP A 51 14.41 6.97 -2.86
CA ASP A 51 15.34 7.47 -1.82
C ASP A 51 15.66 6.39 -0.76
N LYS A 52 14.88 5.32 -0.73
CA LYS A 52 15.05 4.14 0.12
C LYS A 52 15.73 2.98 -0.62
N MET A 53 15.98 3.11 -1.92
CA MET A 53 16.65 2.07 -2.70
C MET A 53 18.15 2.15 -2.45
N GLU A 54 18.73 1.00 -2.07
CA GLU A 54 20.15 0.84 -1.82
C GLU A 54 20.65 -0.41 -2.53
N TYR A 55 21.92 -0.41 -2.94
CA TYR A 55 22.55 -1.58 -3.54
C TYR A 55 22.65 -2.71 -2.52
N LEU A 56 22.49 -3.95 -2.98
CA LEU A 56 22.56 -5.11 -2.09
C LEU A 56 23.89 -5.18 -1.32
N GLU A 57 24.99 -4.86 -1.99
CA GLU A 57 26.33 -4.86 -1.38
C GLU A 57 26.48 -3.81 -0.28
N VAL A 58 25.95 -2.60 -0.50
CA VAL A 58 25.93 -1.51 0.49
C VAL A 58 25.16 -1.92 1.73
N VAL A 59 24.00 -2.56 1.56
CA VAL A 59 23.17 -2.99 2.69
C VAL A 59 23.88 -4.04 3.52
N ARG A 60 24.56 -5.00 2.89
CA ARG A 60 25.35 -6.03 3.60
C ARG A 60 26.53 -5.42 4.36
N ARG A 61 27.23 -4.44 3.78
CA ARG A 61 28.38 -3.78 4.41
C ARG A 61 27.99 -2.86 5.57
N LEU A 62 26.87 -2.14 5.44
CA LEU A 62 26.41 -1.16 6.43
C LEU A 62 25.35 -1.71 7.39
N ASP A 63 25.02 -3.00 7.28
CA ASP A 63 23.96 -3.67 8.07
C ASP A 63 22.64 -2.86 8.09
N LYS A 64 22.24 -2.35 6.92
CA LYS A 64 21.00 -1.57 6.81
C LYS A 64 19.80 -2.50 6.95
N LYS A 65 18.81 -2.07 7.72
CA LYS A 65 17.56 -2.82 7.87
C LYS A 65 16.74 -2.75 6.59
N ILE A 66 16.25 -3.91 6.15
CA ILE A 66 15.35 -4.01 5.00
C ILE A 66 13.95 -3.58 5.41
N ASP A 67 13.26 -2.80 4.58
CA ASP A 67 11.85 -2.46 4.80
C ASP A 67 10.97 -3.65 4.40
N ILE A 68 10.85 -4.63 5.29
CA ILE A 68 10.03 -5.84 5.07
C ILE A 68 8.56 -5.44 4.82
N SER A 69 8.09 -4.35 5.44
CA SER A 69 6.71 -3.89 5.31
C SER A 69 6.36 -3.50 3.87
N TYR A 70 7.31 -2.90 3.14
CA TYR A 70 7.17 -2.55 1.73
C TYR A 70 6.90 -3.79 0.86
N TYR A 71 7.69 -4.85 1.05
CA TYR A 71 7.53 -6.09 0.30
C TYR A 71 6.24 -6.83 0.69
N LEU A 72 5.91 -6.87 1.98
CA LEU A 72 4.66 -7.48 2.46
C LEU A 72 3.42 -6.83 1.84
N LYS A 73 3.39 -5.50 1.73
CA LYS A 73 2.28 -4.79 1.04
C LYS A 73 2.10 -5.26 -0.41
N THR A 74 3.20 -5.48 -1.11
CA THR A 74 3.17 -5.98 -2.49
C THR A 74 2.60 -7.39 -2.54
N VAL A 75 3.04 -8.28 -1.65
CA VAL A 75 2.53 -9.66 -1.56
C VAL A 75 1.04 -9.68 -1.21
N VAL A 76 0.60 -8.90 -0.23
CA VAL A 76 -0.82 -8.73 0.12
C VAL A 76 -1.63 -8.32 -1.11
N SER A 77 -1.16 -7.32 -1.85
CA SER A 77 -1.85 -6.82 -3.04
C SER A 77 -1.97 -7.87 -4.15
N LEU A 78 -0.97 -8.75 -4.28
CA LEU A 78 -0.96 -9.83 -5.25
C LEU A 78 -1.95 -10.93 -4.83
N CYS A 79 -1.92 -11.33 -3.56
CA CYS A 79 -2.88 -12.29 -2.99
C CYS A 79 -4.33 -11.80 -3.12
N ALA A 80 -4.59 -10.51 -2.86
CA ALA A 80 -5.92 -9.93 -3.01
C ALA A 80 -6.44 -10.05 -4.46
N ARG A 81 -5.59 -9.81 -5.47
CA ARG A 81 -5.94 -10.02 -6.88
C ARG A 81 -6.32 -11.47 -7.17
N PHE A 82 -5.59 -12.44 -6.62
CA PHE A 82 -5.92 -13.86 -6.79
C PHE A 82 -7.27 -14.23 -6.15
N ILE A 83 -7.55 -13.70 -4.95
CA ILE A 83 -8.82 -13.91 -4.25
C ILE A 83 -9.99 -13.31 -5.05
N ASN A 84 -9.79 -12.13 -5.64
CA ASN A 84 -10.81 -11.48 -6.46
C ASN A 84 -11.06 -12.16 -7.81
N TYR A 85 -10.02 -12.75 -8.41
CA TYR A 85 -10.13 -13.33 -9.75
C TYR A 85 -10.90 -14.65 -9.77
N ASP A 86 -10.74 -15.49 -8.75
CA ASP A 86 -11.38 -16.80 -8.68
C ASP A 86 -12.69 -16.72 -7.88
N GLU A 87 -13.80 -17.03 -8.56
CA GLU A 87 -15.15 -17.01 -7.98
C GLU A 87 -15.28 -17.82 -6.68
N ARG A 88 -14.45 -18.86 -6.49
CA ARG A 88 -14.46 -19.69 -5.28
C ARG A 88 -14.01 -18.93 -4.03
N TYR A 89 -13.18 -17.91 -4.21
CA TYR A 89 -12.64 -17.11 -3.12
C TYR A 89 -13.31 -15.73 -3.02
N GLN A 90 -14.18 -15.39 -3.97
CA GLN A 90 -14.95 -14.16 -3.88
C GLN A 90 -15.88 -14.19 -2.65
N PRO A 91 -16.05 -13.04 -1.98
CA PRO A 91 -17.02 -12.94 -0.90
C PRO A 91 -18.44 -13.16 -1.44
N SER A 92 -19.26 -13.91 -0.70
CA SER A 92 -20.63 -14.17 -1.08
C SER A 92 -21.44 -12.88 -1.17
N SER A 93 -22.44 -12.85 -2.06
CA SER A 93 -23.32 -11.69 -2.23
C SER A 93 -24.02 -11.29 -0.93
N GLU A 94 -24.31 -12.25 -0.05
CA GLU A 94 -24.90 -12.01 1.27
C GLU A 94 -23.98 -11.17 2.17
N ILE A 95 -22.68 -11.50 2.22
CA ILE A 95 -21.69 -10.76 3.01
C ILE A 95 -21.51 -9.33 2.45
N VAL A 96 -21.47 -9.20 1.12
CA VAL A 96 -21.34 -7.89 0.46
C VAL A 96 -22.56 -7.01 0.76
N LEU A 97 -23.77 -7.58 0.69
CA LEU A 97 -25.02 -6.88 1.02
C LEU A 97 -25.09 -6.47 2.50
N GLU A 98 -24.63 -7.32 3.41
CA GLU A 98 -24.58 -6.99 4.84
C GLU A 98 -23.64 -5.82 5.12
N VAL A 99 -22.45 -5.81 4.49
CA VAL A 99 -21.48 -4.71 4.61
C VAL A 99 -22.02 -3.42 4.02
N LEU A 100 -22.70 -3.48 2.87
CA LEU A 100 -23.35 -2.32 2.25
C LEU A 100 -24.43 -1.70 3.15
N LYS A 101 -25.31 -2.53 3.73
CA LYS A 101 -26.35 -2.05 4.66
C LYS A 101 -25.75 -1.31 5.86
N LYS A 102 -24.72 -1.89 6.49
CA LYS A 102 -24.00 -1.25 7.60
C LYS A 102 -23.35 0.09 7.20
N LEU A 103 -22.90 0.21 5.96
CA LEU A 103 -22.27 1.43 5.45
C LEU A 103 -23.32 2.54 5.22
N LYS A 104 -24.50 2.18 4.70
CA LYS A 104 -25.64 3.10 4.55
C LYS A 104 -26.20 3.54 5.92
N ASP A 105 -26.32 2.63 6.87
CA ASP A 105 -26.80 2.94 8.23
C ASP A 105 -25.83 3.86 9.00
N GLY A 106 -24.52 3.73 8.75
CA GLY A 106 -23.51 4.62 9.34
C GLY A 106 -23.57 6.07 8.82
N ASN A 107 -24.07 6.29 7.61
CA ASN A 107 -24.26 7.63 7.03
C ASN A 107 -25.54 8.33 7.52
N LYS A 108 -26.45 7.63 8.22
CA LYS A 108 -27.76 8.16 8.64
C LYS A 108 -27.74 8.96 9.95
N VAL A 109 -26.57 9.34 10.47
CA VAL A 109 -26.39 9.89 11.83
C VAL A 109 -26.35 11.43 11.90
N ASP A 110 -26.52 12.17 10.80
CA ASP A 110 -26.48 13.64 10.88
C ASP A 110 -27.56 14.31 10.04
N ASP A 111 -28.83 14.07 10.38
CA ASP A 111 -29.93 14.95 9.98
C ASP A 111 -31.08 14.83 10.98
N ASN A 112 -31.03 15.62 12.06
CA ASN A 112 -32.14 16.10 12.90
C ASN A 112 -31.52 17.01 14.00
N LYS A 113 -31.86 18.28 14.21
CA LYS A 113 -33.17 18.93 14.12
C LYS A 113 -33.06 20.45 14.43
N ALA A 114 -33.79 21.28 13.70
CA ALA A 114 -34.39 22.51 14.24
C ALA A 114 -35.75 22.80 13.55
N ASN A 115 -36.81 22.57 14.32
CA ASN A 115 -38.23 22.98 14.26
C ASN A 115 -38.56 24.30 13.49
N ASP A 116 -39.76 24.62 13.00
CA ASP A 116 -41.16 24.24 13.30
C ASP A 116 -42.08 24.95 12.27
N GLY A 117 -43.24 24.36 11.97
CA GLY A 117 -44.46 25.11 11.63
C GLY A 117 -45.00 24.97 10.21
N GLY A 118 -46.14 24.31 10.07
CA GLY A 118 -47.12 24.65 9.03
C GLY A 118 -47.66 23.50 8.18
N MET A 119 -48.72 22.89 8.68
CA MET A 119 -50.00 22.58 8.00
C MET A 119 -50.04 21.99 6.57
N ASP A 120 -50.90 20.97 6.51
CA ASP A 120 -51.83 20.56 5.45
C ASP A 120 -51.46 19.48 4.42
N GLU A 121 -52.47 18.63 4.30
CA GLU A 121 -52.66 17.44 3.51
C GLU A 121 -52.47 17.75 2.02
N ASP A 122 -51.73 16.91 1.31
CA ASP A 122 -52.25 16.34 0.07
C ASP A 122 -51.46 15.08 -0.31
N ASN A 123 -52.25 14.03 -0.45
CA ASN A 123 -51.92 12.71 -0.90
C ASN A 123 -51.64 12.80 -2.41
N LEU A 124 -50.42 12.46 -2.85
CA LEU A 124 -50.02 11.94 -4.18
C LEU A 124 -48.50 12.03 -4.34
N ASN A 125 -47.82 10.90 -4.16
CA ASN A 125 -46.87 10.39 -5.17
C ASN A 125 -46.69 8.89 -4.91
N GLU A 126 -47.37 8.09 -5.73
CA GLU A 126 -46.79 6.84 -6.22
C GLU A 126 -45.51 7.22 -7.02
N ASP A 127 -44.54 6.30 -7.07
CA ASP A 127 -43.17 6.48 -7.56
C ASP A 127 -42.27 7.12 -6.49
N GLU A 128 -41.39 6.39 -5.81
CA GLU A 128 -40.30 5.64 -6.43
C GLU A 128 -40.25 4.22 -5.87
N GLU A 129 -40.46 3.21 -6.72
CA GLU A 129 -39.65 2.01 -6.59
C GLU A 129 -38.21 2.50 -6.71
N ASP A 130 -37.57 2.81 -5.58
CA ASP A 130 -36.12 3.00 -5.51
C ASP A 130 -35.55 1.61 -5.80
N GLU A 131 -35.57 1.25 -7.09
CA GLU A 131 -34.74 0.25 -7.71
C GLU A 131 -33.33 0.65 -7.30
N ASN A 132 -32.92 0.20 -6.12
CA ASN A 132 -31.55 0.21 -5.64
C ASN A 132 -30.80 -0.76 -6.57
N GLU A 133 -30.65 -0.38 -7.84
CA GLU A 133 -29.60 -0.90 -8.69
C GLU A 133 -28.31 -0.44 -8.01
N MET A 134 -27.85 -1.27 -7.09
CA MET A 134 -26.66 -1.02 -6.30
C MET A 134 -25.52 -0.68 -7.24
N ASP A 135 -24.84 0.43 -6.96
CA ASP A 135 -23.72 0.88 -7.78
C ASP A 135 -22.68 -0.24 -7.88
N LYS A 136 -22.49 -0.73 -9.12
CA LYS A 136 -21.54 -1.79 -9.43
C LYS A 136 -20.12 -1.40 -9.02
N ASP A 137 -19.81 -0.10 -9.00
CA ASP A 137 -18.53 0.43 -8.52
C ASP A 137 -18.39 0.31 -6.99
N GLU A 138 -19.44 0.63 -6.22
CA GLU A 138 -19.44 0.45 -4.76
C GLU A 138 -19.30 -1.02 -4.36
N ILE A 139 -20.03 -1.91 -5.05
CA ILE A 139 -19.90 -3.37 -4.85
C ILE A 139 -18.46 -3.82 -5.10
N SER A 140 -17.85 -3.33 -6.18
CA SER A 140 -16.48 -3.70 -6.56
C SER A 140 -15.46 -3.24 -5.52
N LYS A 141 -15.57 -2.00 -5.01
CA LYS A 141 -14.72 -1.48 -3.93
C LYS A 141 -14.82 -2.31 -2.65
N ILE A 142 -16.02 -2.78 -2.31
CA ILE A 142 -16.22 -3.62 -1.11
C ILE A 142 -15.58 -4.99 -1.29
N ARG A 143 -15.74 -5.61 -2.48
CA ARG A 143 -15.08 -6.89 -2.79
C ARG A 143 -13.56 -6.76 -2.68
N ASP A 144 -12.99 -5.71 -3.27
CA ASP A 144 -11.55 -5.43 -3.19
C ASP A 144 -11.07 -5.28 -1.74
N ALA A 145 -11.81 -4.51 -0.93
CA ALA A 145 -11.47 -4.33 0.48
C ALA A 145 -11.56 -5.65 1.28
N LEU A 146 -12.55 -6.49 0.99
CA LEU A 146 -12.71 -7.81 1.63
C LEU A 146 -11.60 -8.78 1.22
N ALA A 147 -11.22 -8.78 -0.06
CA ALA A 147 -10.12 -9.60 -0.56
C ALA A 147 -8.78 -9.18 0.04
N GLN A 148 -8.52 -7.87 0.16
CA GLN A 148 -7.33 -7.36 0.82
C GLN A 148 -7.26 -7.79 2.29
N LYS A 149 -8.35 -7.65 3.05
CA LYS A 149 -8.42 -8.12 4.45
C LYS A 149 -8.21 -9.62 4.57
N SER A 150 -8.76 -10.40 3.65
CA SER A 150 -8.58 -11.86 3.60
C SER A 150 -7.12 -12.23 3.34
N ALA A 151 -6.46 -11.56 2.40
CA ALA A 151 -5.04 -11.74 2.11
C ALA A 151 -4.14 -11.40 3.32
N GLU A 152 -4.39 -10.27 3.98
CA GLU A 152 -3.66 -9.88 5.19
C GLU A 152 -3.83 -10.90 6.32
N LYS A 153 -5.05 -11.41 6.51
CA LYS A 153 -5.34 -12.46 7.49
C LYS A 153 -4.57 -13.74 7.17
N TRP A 154 -4.61 -14.19 5.92
CA TRP A 154 -3.94 -15.40 5.48
C TRP A 154 -2.42 -15.34 5.71
N ILE A 155 -1.78 -14.23 5.35
CA ILE A 155 -0.34 -14.03 5.58
C ILE A 155 -0.01 -14.07 7.08
N ARG A 156 -0.80 -13.37 7.90
CA ARG A 156 -0.61 -13.36 9.36
C ARG A 156 -0.74 -14.75 9.97
N ASP A 157 -1.69 -15.55 9.51
CA ASP A 157 -1.94 -16.89 10.05
C ASP A 157 -0.80 -17.86 9.68
N ILE A 158 -0.23 -17.73 8.48
CA ILE A 158 1.00 -18.46 8.07
C ILE A 158 2.18 -18.07 8.95
N SER A 159 2.41 -16.77 9.18
CA SER A 159 3.52 -16.31 10.01
C SER A 159 3.45 -16.78 11.47
N LYS A 160 2.26 -17.12 11.98
CA LYS A 160 2.09 -17.68 13.32
C LYS A 160 2.28 -19.19 13.38
N SER A 161 2.21 -19.87 12.24
CA SER A 161 2.26 -21.32 12.13
C SER A 161 3.69 -21.84 11.86
N THR A 162 4.66 -20.94 11.72
CA THR A 162 6.09 -21.21 11.51
C THR A 162 6.86 -20.85 12.77
#